data_AF-A0A9P0K7R4-F1
#
_entry.id   AF-A0A9P0K7R4-F1
#
_cell.length_a   1.000
_cell.length_b   1.000
_cell.length_c   1.000
_cell.angle_alpha   90.00
_cell.angle_beta   90.00
_cell.angle_gamma   90.00
#
_symmetry.space_group_name_H-M   'P 1'
#
loop_
_entity.id
_entity.type
_entity.pdbx_description
1 polymer ?
#
loop_
_entity_poly.entity_id
_entity_poly.type
_entity_poly.pdbx_seq_one_letter_code
_entity_poly.pdbx_strand_id
1 'polypeptide(L)'
;MHVKNLCISFTFFFLNEYNCQVGRSWLDDALEPIYWPLRRTLNEIVKSVIENRKATERNNLPKPELSENLEFPCKFSTPRSEKVPQSVHKLRPGDIDLIGVIGDSLTAGTSVSATNLLELPAEERGASFAGGGADTWRTRLTLPNILKEFNPQLSGYATGTSLYIEKAAGLNFAEPAAFSSDMFTFIQLLVQRIMNDPTVDFRKDWKLLQTYGTH
;
A
#
# COMPACT_ATOMS: atom_id res chain seq x y z
N MET A 1 -23.63 -7.00 7.59
CA MET A 1 -23.33 -6.53 6.22
C MET A 1 -22.40 -7.55 5.58
N HIS A 2 -22.89 -8.43 4.69
CA HIS A 2 -22.07 -9.47 4.09
C HIS A 2 -21.25 -8.91 2.93
N VAL A 3 -19.93 -8.78 3.14
CA VAL A 3 -18.98 -8.50 2.06
C VAL A 3 -18.80 -9.78 1.27
N LYS A 4 -19.50 -9.91 0.14
CA LYS A 4 -19.15 -10.88 -0.89
C LYS A 4 -17.90 -10.32 -1.57
N ASN A 5 -16.87 -11.15 -1.80
CA ASN A 5 -15.66 -10.83 -2.57
C ASN A 5 -14.44 -10.27 -1.81
N LEU A 6 -14.19 -10.76 -0.59
CA LEU A 6 -12.96 -10.47 0.16
C LEU A 6 -12.08 -11.73 0.25
N CYS A 7 -10.84 -11.66 -0.24
CA CYS A 7 -9.82 -12.70 -0.05
C CYS A 7 -8.75 -12.14 0.89
N ILE A 8 -8.75 -12.59 2.15
CA ILE A 8 -7.73 -12.26 3.14
C ILE A 8 -6.67 -13.36 3.07
N SER A 9 -5.42 -13.02 2.74
CA SER A 9 -4.31 -13.95 2.88
C SER A 9 -3.94 -14.07 4.36
N PHE A 10 -3.89 -15.32 4.85
CA PHE A 10 -3.84 -15.74 6.25
C PHE A 10 -2.99 -14.86 7.21
N THR A 11 -3.69 -14.23 8.15
CA THR A 11 -3.41 -14.37 9.60
C THR A 11 -4.77 -14.60 10.26
N PHE A 12 -4.94 -15.76 10.92
CA PHE A 12 -6.17 -16.07 11.66
C PHE A 12 -6.37 -15.06 12.79
N PHE A 13 -7.50 -14.36 12.81
CA PHE A 13 -8.10 -13.89 14.05
C PHE A 13 -9.56 -14.33 14.08
N PHE A 14 -9.85 -15.28 14.97
CA PHE A 14 -11.21 -15.51 15.44
C PHE A 14 -11.64 -14.25 16.20
N LEU A 15 -12.62 -13.52 15.68
CA LEU A 15 -13.28 -12.45 16.42
C LEU A 15 -14.16 -13.11 17.49
N ASN A 16 -13.59 -13.32 18.68
CA ASN A 16 -14.37 -13.33 19.91
C ASN A 16 -14.36 -11.90 20.45
N GLU A 17 -15.52 -11.42 20.91
CA GLU A 17 -15.72 -10.07 21.44
C GLU A 17 -14.71 -9.76 22.56
N TYR A 18 -13.60 -9.13 22.20
CA TYR A 18 -12.80 -8.37 23.15
C TYR A 18 -13.06 -6.90 22.87
N ASN A 19 -13.72 -6.27 23.83
CA ASN A 19 -13.85 -4.82 23.93
C ASN A 19 -12.45 -4.25 24.18
N CYS A 20 -11.63 -4.19 23.12
CA CYS A 20 -10.29 -3.62 23.20
C CYS A 20 -10.45 -2.10 23.15
N GLN A 21 -10.52 -1.46 24.32
CA GLN A 21 -10.39 -0.02 24.39
C GLN A 21 -8.96 0.33 23.97
N VAL A 22 -8.82 1.04 22.85
CA VAL A 22 -7.57 1.63 22.39
C VAL A 22 -7.14 2.66 23.43
N GLY A 23 -6.25 2.27 24.34
CA GLY A 23 -5.65 3.19 25.29
C GLY A 23 -4.55 3.98 24.60
N ARG A 24 -4.85 5.20 24.13
CA ARG A 24 -3.82 6.18 23.75
C ARG A 24 -3.16 6.71 25.01
N SER A 25 -1.83 6.89 25.02
CA SER A 25 -1.17 7.53 26.16
C SER A 25 -1.39 9.04 26.11
N TRP A 26 -1.38 9.71 27.27
CA TRP A 26 -1.50 11.18 27.33
C TRP A 26 -0.42 11.90 26.51
N LEU A 27 0.77 11.29 26.39
CA LEU A 27 1.85 11.85 25.59
C LEU A 27 1.53 11.79 24.09
N ASP A 28 0.84 10.75 23.63
CA ASP A 28 0.42 10.60 22.23
C ASP A 28 -0.62 11.66 21.88
N ASP A 29 -1.61 11.89 22.74
CA ASP A 29 -2.64 12.91 22.53
C ASP A 29 -2.09 14.35 22.71
N ALA A 30 -1.12 14.56 23.60
CA ALA A 30 -0.51 15.87 23.82
C ALA A 30 0.49 16.26 22.72
N LEU A 31 1.18 15.27 22.13
CA LEU A 31 2.13 15.52 21.05
C LEU A 31 1.43 15.57 19.69
N GLU A 32 0.31 14.89 19.46
CA GLU A 32 -0.40 14.85 18.17
C GLU A 32 -0.59 16.23 17.50
N PRO A 33 -1.01 17.30 18.22
CA PRO A 33 -1.23 18.62 17.63
C PRO A 33 0.05 19.30 17.11
N ILE A 34 1.22 18.94 17.65
CA ILE A 34 2.53 19.51 17.27
C ILE A 34 3.27 18.55 16.33
N TYR A 35 3.20 17.25 16.65
CA TYR A 35 3.77 16.16 15.90
C TYR A 35 3.23 16.11 14.47
N TRP A 36 1.92 16.26 14.28
CA TRP A 36 1.34 16.12 12.94
C TRP A 36 1.72 17.25 11.97
N PRO A 37 1.65 18.54 12.36
CA PRO A 37 2.19 19.62 11.53
C PRO A 37 3.69 19.47 11.28
N LEU A 38 4.48 19.15 12.32
CA LEU A 38 5.92 19.00 12.19
C LEU A 38 6.28 17.84 11.25
N ARG A 39 5.64 16.68 11.40
CA ARG A 39 5.84 15.52 10.53
C ARG A 39 5.47 15.83 9.10
N ARG A 40 4.36 16.54 8.86
CA ARG A 40 4.00 16.96 7.50
C ARG A 40 5.07 17.86 6.88
N THR A 41 5.53 18.88 7.61
CA THR A 41 6.60 19.76 7.13
C THR A 41 7.90 19.00 6.87
N LEU A 42 8.31 18.13 7.80
CA LEU A 42 9.50 17.28 7.62
C LEU A 42 9.34 16.34 6.43
N ASN A 43 8.15 15.76 6.23
CA ASN A 43 7.88 14.86 5.13
C ASN A 43 8.02 15.56 3.77
N GLU A 44 7.54 16.80 3.63
CA GLU A 44 7.75 17.59 2.40
C GLU A 44 9.22 17.89 2.13
N ILE A 45 9.98 18.24 3.18
CA ILE A 45 11.43 18.46 3.06
C ILE A 45 12.11 17.17 2.60
N VAL A 46 11.85 16.06 3.29
CA VAL A 46 12.45 14.75 2.99
C VAL A 46 12.08 14.27 1.59
N LYS A 47 10.82 14.43 1.17
CA LYS A 47 10.37 14.16 -0.21
C LYS A 47 11.20 14.91 -1.22
N SER A 48 11.35 16.23 -1.05
CA SER A 48 12.10 17.07 -2.00
C SER A 48 13.58 16.65 -2.11
N VAL A 49 14.21 16.27 -0.99
CA VAL A 49 15.61 15.80 -0.96
C VAL A 49 15.74 14.50 -1.76
N ILE A 50 14.85 13.54 -1.53
CA ILE A 50 14.86 12.25 -2.23
C ILE A 50 14.58 12.42 -3.72
N GLU A 51 13.61 13.25 -4.08
CA GLU A 51 13.27 13.50 -5.49
C GLU A 51 14.43 14.13 -6.25
N ASN A 52 15.11 15.12 -5.66
CA ASN A 52 16.30 15.74 -6.23
C ASN A 52 17.46 14.74 -6.39
N ARG A 53 17.68 13.89 -5.38
CA ARG A 53 18.70 12.82 -5.46
C ARG A 53 18.35 11.83 -6.57
N LYS A 54 17.13 11.31 -6.62
CA LYS A 54 16.66 10.37 -7.66
C LYS A 54 16.71 10.97 -9.05
N ALA A 55 16.46 12.28 -9.20
CA ALA A 55 16.64 12.97 -10.47
C ALA A 55 18.11 13.00 -10.88
N THR A 56 19.01 13.28 -9.93
CA THR A 56 20.48 13.29 -10.15
C THR A 56 21.00 11.90 -10.51
N GLU A 57 20.58 10.87 -9.78
CA GLU A 57 20.96 9.47 -10.05
C GLU A 57 20.47 8.99 -11.42
N ARG A 58 19.23 9.33 -11.80
CA ARG A 58 18.68 9.01 -13.13
C ARG A 58 19.50 9.62 -14.27
N ASN A 59 20.12 10.77 -14.05
CA ASN A 59 20.94 11.43 -15.06
C ASN A 59 22.36 10.87 -15.15
N ASN A 60 22.85 10.23 -14.09
CA ASN A 60 24.26 9.85 -13.95
C ASN A 60 24.55 8.34 -14.02
N LEU A 61 23.54 7.49 -13.76
CA LEU A 61 23.72 6.03 -13.71
C LEU A 61 22.89 5.33 -14.79
N PRO A 62 23.48 4.41 -15.58
CA PRO A 62 22.69 3.50 -16.39
C PRO A 62 21.85 2.64 -15.45
N LYS A 63 20.53 2.72 -15.60
CA LYS A 63 19.62 1.94 -14.76
C LYS A 63 19.91 0.44 -14.96
N PRO A 64 20.01 -0.37 -13.89
CA PRO A 64 19.86 -1.81 -14.01
C PRO A 64 18.36 -2.09 -14.25
N GLU A 65 17.88 -1.73 -15.44
CA GLU A 65 16.54 -2.04 -15.90
C GLU A 65 16.59 -3.39 -16.61
N LEU A 66 15.70 -4.30 -16.22
CA LEU A 66 15.41 -5.46 -17.06
C LEU A 66 15.03 -4.95 -18.46
N SER A 67 15.58 -5.60 -19.49
CA SER A 67 15.34 -5.23 -20.89
C SER A 67 13.86 -4.96 -21.15
N GLU A 68 13.54 -3.89 -21.87
CA GLU A 68 12.16 -3.58 -22.27
C GLU A 68 11.52 -4.73 -23.05
N ASN A 69 12.34 -5.48 -23.81
CA ASN A 69 11.92 -6.64 -24.58
C ASN A 69 11.76 -7.91 -23.73
N LEU A 70 12.12 -7.88 -22.45
CA LEU A 70 11.90 -9.01 -21.55
C LEU A 70 10.41 -9.07 -21.21
N GLU A 71 9.73 -10.11 -21.69
CA GLU A 71 8.35 -10.40 -21.32
C GLU A 71 8.24 -10.78 -19.84
N PHE A 72 7.09 -10.48 -19.23
CA PHE A 72 6.82 -10.92 -17.87
C PHE A 72 6.86 -12.46 -17.81
N PRO A 73 7.66 -13.06 -16.90
CA PRO A 73 7.96 -14.50 -16.94
C PRO A 73 6.72 -15.37 -16.73
N CYS A 74 5.70 -14.86 -16.03
CA CYS A 74 4.42 -15.54 -15.94
C CYS A 74 3.63 -15.30 -17.24
N LYS A 75 3.79 -16.20 -18.23
CA LYS A 75 2.93 -16.22 -19.40
C LYS A 75 1.47 -16.21 -18.96
N PHE A 76 0.64 -15.36 -19.58
CA PHE A 76 -0.80 -15.20 -19.31
C PHE A 76 -1.59 -16.51 -19.56
N SER A 77 -1.39 -17.52 -18.73
CA SER A 77 -2.14 -18.77 -18.79
C SER A 77 -3.60 -18.55 -18.40
N THR A 78 -3.89 -17.46 -17.69
CA THR A 78 -5.24 -17.08 -17.25
C THR A 78 -5.44 -15.57 -17.36
N PRO A 79 -5.94 -15.05 -18.51
CA PRO A 79 -6.41 -13.67 -18.58
C PRO A 79 -7.58 -13.45 -17.61
N ARG A 80 -7.89 -12.17 -17.34
CA ARG A 80 -9.08 -11.76 -16.58
C ARG A 80 -10.32 -12.54 -17.05
N SER A 81 -11.16 -12.95 -16.12
CA SER A 81 -12.36 -13.72 -16.41
C SER A 81 -13.33 -12.91 -17.25
N GLU A 82 -13.95 -13.54 -18.26
CA GLU A 82 -14.99 -12.91 -19.08
C GLU A 82 -16.20 -12.43 -18.25
N LYS A 83 -16.46 -13.12 -17.14
CA LYS A 83 -17.50 -12.76 -16.17
C LYS A 83 -16.87 -12.61 -14.79
N VAL A 84 -17.25 -11.55 -14.08
CA VAL A 84 -16.81 -11.30 -12.71
C VAL A 84 -17.15 -12.51 -11.83
N PRO A 85 -16.15 -13.17 -11.21
CA PRO A 85 -16.39 -14.35 -10.41
C PRO A 85 -17.19 -13.99 -9.16
N GLN A 86 -18.01 -14.93 -8.70
CA GLN A 86 -18.84 -14.81 -7.49
C GLN A 86 -18.22 -15.56 -6.29
N SER A 87 -17.08 -16.21 -6.49
CA SER A 87 -16.40 -17.05 -5.49
C SER A 87 -14.90 -16.97 -5.68
N VAL A 88 -14.18 -16.96 -4.56
CA VAL A 88 -12.71 -16.90 -4.52
C VAL A 88 -12.05 -18.07 -5.27
N HIS A 89 -12.70 -19.24 -5.31
CA HIS A 89 -12.16 -20.43 -6.00
C HIS A 89 -12.11 -20.28 -7.53
N LYS A 90 -12.83 -19.29 -8.08
CA LYS A 90 -12.83 -18.97 -9.51
C LYS A 90 -12.07 -17.67 -9.81
N LEU A 91 -11.54 -17.02 -8.78
CA LEU A 91 -10.86 -15.74 -8.89
C LEU A 91 -9.51 -15.94 -9.57
N ARG A 92 -9.23 -15.14 -10.59
CA ARG A 92 -7.93 -15.08 -11.26
C ARG A 92 -7.19 -13.81 -10.83
N PRO A 93 -5.85 -13.76 -10.96
CA PRO A 93 -5.10 -12.53 -10.68
C PRO A 93 -5.63 -11.30 -11.43
N GLY A 94 -6.05 -11.49 -12.69
CA GLY A 94 -6.62 -10.41 -13.50
C GLY A 94 -8.00 -9.92 -13.07
N ASP A 95 -8.71 -10.66 -12.20
CA ASP A 95 -10.01 -10.27 -11.67
C ASP A 95 -9.91 -9.35 -10.45
N ILE A 96 -8.71 -9.19 -9.86
CA ILE A 96 -8.48 -8.30 -8.73
C ILE A 96 -8.49 -6.85 -9.22
N ASP A 97 -9.40 -6.05 -8.68
CA ASP A 97 -9.63 -4.66 -9.08
C ASP A 97 -8.95 -3.66 -8.15
N LEU A 98 -8.91 -3.99 -6.86
CA LEU A 98 -8.29 -3.17 -5.84
C LEU A 98 -7.28 -3.95 -5.03
N ILE A 99 -6.18 -3.29 -4.70
CA ILE A 99 -5.25 -3.73 -3.68
C ILE A 99 -5.19 -2.70 -2.54
N GLY A 100 -5.28 -3.18 -1.31
CA GLY A 100 -5.16 -2.37 -0.11
C GLY A 100 -4.24 -3.03 0.89
N VAL A 101 -3.56 -2.23 1.70
CA VAL A 101 -2.68 -2.74 2.73
C VAL A 101 -2.76 -1.90 3.99
N ILE A 102 -2.74 -2.57 5.14
CA ILE A 102 -2.57 -1.94 6.45
C ILE A 102 -1.31 -2.49 7.10
N GLY A 103 -0.60 -1.66 7.86
CA GLY A 103 0.49 -2.16 8.69
C GLY A 103 1.43 -1.11 9.26
N ASP A 104 2.72 -1.45 9.31
CA ASP A 104 3.76 -0.71 10.02
C ASP A 104 4.77 -0.03 9.07
N SER A 105 5.94 0.33 9.61
CA SER A 105 7.03 0.97 8.86
C SER A 105 7.49 0.18 7.63
N LEU A 106 7.51 -1.16 7.68
CA LEU A 106 7.93 -1.99 6.54
C LEU A 106 6.93 -1.84 5.40
N THR A 107 5.64 -1.88 5.73
CA THR A 107 4.56 -1.73 4.77
C THR A 107 4.50 -0.31 4.18
N ALA A 108 4.90 0.69 4.98
CA ALA A 108 5.05 2.08 4.52
C ALA A 108 6.25 2.30 3.58
N GLY A 109 7.13 1.31 3.40
CA GLY A 109 8.35 1.46 2.62
C GLY A 109 9.34 2.42 3.28
N THR A 110 9.45 2.35 4.60
CA THR A 110 10.32 3.25 5.36
C THR A 110 11.78 3.04 4.99
N SER A 111 12.48 4.12 4.64
CA SER A 111 13.92 4.13 4.32
C SER A 111 14.35 3.23 3.15
N VAL A 112 13.47 2.79 2.25
CA VAL A 112 13.78 1.81 1.18
C VAL A 112 14.96 2.25 0.30
N SER A 113 15.03 3.53 -0.04
CA SER A 113 16.10 4.10 -0.86
C SER A 113 17.04 5.01 -0.06
N ALA A 114 16.95 5.02 1.28
CA ALA A 114 17.67 5.99 2.10
C ALA A 114 19.19 5.78 2.01
N THR A 115 19.92 6.86 1.72
CA THR A 115 21.40 6.84 1.63
C THR A 115 22.08 7.56 2.79
N ASN A 116 21.32 8.31 3.58
CA ASN A 116 21.80 9.14 4.67
C ASN A 116 20.73 9.27 5.78
N LEU A 117 21.12 9.82 6.92
CA LEU A 117 20.26 9.92 8.10
C LEU A 117 19.03 10.83 7.89
N LEU A 118 19.10 11.81 6.99
CA LEU A 118 17.99 12.72 6.70
C LEU A 118 16.86 12.00 5.95
N GLU A 119 17.17 10.94 5.22
CA GLU A 119 16.19 10.16 4.45
C GLU A 119 15.55 9.02 5.25
N LEU A 120 16.01 8.74 6.49
CA LEU A 120 15.44 7.67 7.32
C LEU A 120 13.92 7.81 7.56
N PRO A 121 13.37 9.01 7.82
CA PRO A 121 11.94 9.18 8.04
C PRO A 121 11.09 9.05 6.76
N ALA A 122 11.70 8.78 5.60
CA ALA A 122 11.00 8.72 4.34
C ALA A 122 10.12 7.48 4.22
N GLU A 123 8.84 7.70 3.90
CA GLU A 123 7.86 6.64 3.66
C GLU A 123 7.64 6.49 2.16
N GLU A 124 8.48 5.67 1.54
CA GLU A 124 8.48 5.43 0.10
C GLU A 124 7.45 4.36 -0.28
N ARG A 125 6.18 4.59 0.06
CA ARG A 125 5.07 3.63 -0.10
C ARG A 125 4.98 3.08 -1.51
N GLY A 126 5.25 3.90 -2.52
CA GLY A 126 5.27 3.48 -3.92
C GLY A 126 6.29 2.39 -4.26
N ALA A 127 7.33 2.22 -3.43
CA ALA A 127 8.35 1.17 -3.56
C ALA A 127 8.14 -0.01 -2.59
N SER A 128 7.17 0.07 -1.68
CA SER A 128 6.83 -1.02 -0.75
C SER A 128 6.37 -2.26 -1.51
N PHE A 129 6.88 -3.44 -1.13
CA PHE A 129 6.52 -4.70 -1.79
C PHE A 129 5.01 -4.95 -1.78
N ALA A 130 4.34 -4.73 -0.65
CA ALA A 130 2.95 -5.12 -0.45
C ALA A 130 1.95 -4.19 -1.16
N GLY A 131 2.20 -2.88 -1.12
CA GLY A 131 1.23 -1.87 -1.59
C GLY A 131 1.80 -0.84 -2.57
N GLY A 132 3.07 -0.93 -2.95
CA GLY A 132 3.71 0.01 -3.87
C GLY A 132 3.44 -0.34 -5.32
N GLY A 133 3.00 0.62 -6.12
CA GLY A 133 2.76 0.47 -7.56
C GLY A 133 3.48 1.53 -8.39
N ALA A 134 4.53 2.14 -7.84
CA ALA A 134 5.37 3.08 -8.58
C ALA A 134 6.15 2.34 -9.66
N ASP A 135 6.30 2.98 -10.82
CA ASP A 135 6.99 2.46 -11.99
C ASP A 135 6.38 1.11 -12.48
N THR A 136 7.23 0.15 -12.88
CA THR A 136 6.81 -1.17 -13.40
C THR A 136 7.53 -2.29 -12.66
N TRP A 137 7.14 -3.55 -12.90
CA TRP A 137 7.80 -4.70 -12.28
C TRP A 137 9.29 -4.82 -12.67
N ARG A 138 9.69 -4.22 -13.79
CA ARG A 138 11.07 -4.24 -14.31
C ARG A 138 12.02 -3.38 -13.49
N THR A 139 11.50 -2.33 -12.87
CA THR A 139 12.27 -1.40 -12.04
C THR A 139 12.03 -1.63 -10.55
N ARG A 140 10.80 -2.01 -10.19
CA ARG A 140 10.39 -2.26 -8.81
C ARG A 140 9.50 -3.48 -8.76
N LEU A 141 10.05 -4.59 -8.28
CA LEU A 141 9.29 -5.81 -8.09
C LEU A 141 8.41 -5.70 -6.84
N THR A 142 7.17 -5.28 -7.05
CA THR A 142 6.14 -5.19 -6.01
C THR A 142 4.92 -6.00 -6.41
N LEU A 143 4.09 -6.39 -5.45
CA LEU A 143 2.86 -7.13 -5.73
C LEU A 143 1.90 -6.35 -6.63
N PRO A 144 1.65 -5.04 -6.43
CA PRO A 144 0.85 -4.27 -7.38
C PRO A 144 1.45 -4.21 -8.79
N ASN A 145 2.78 -4.08 -8.93
CA ASN A 145 3.42 -4.06 -10.24
C ASN A 145 3.30 -5.40 -10.97
N ILE A 146 3.30 -6.52 -10.25
CA ILE A 146 2.99 -7.84 -10.80
C ILE A 146 1.52 -7.93 -11.21
N LEU A 147 0.59 -7.50 -10.35
CA LEU A 147 -0.84 -7.57 -10.63
C LEU A 147 -1.26 -6.68 -11.80
N LYS A 148 -0.58 -5.54 -12.03
CA LYS A 148 -0.79 -4.68 -13.20
C LYS A 148 -0.56 -5.40 -14.53
N GLU A 149 0.31 -6.41 -14.57
CA GLU A 149 0.49 -7.21 -15.79
C GLU A 149 -0.79 -8.00 -16.10
N PHE A 150 -1.50 -8.50 -15.09
CA PHE A 150 -2.75 -9.25 -15.24
C PHE A 150 -4.00 -8.37 -15.36
N ASN A 151 -4.00 -7.20 -14.71
CA ASN A 151 -5.06 -6.20 -14.75
C ASN A 151 -4.46 -4.78 -14.80
N PRO A 152 -4.37 -4.17 -16.00
CA PRO A 152 -3.90 -2.79 -16.13
C PRO A 152 -4.79 -1.74 -15.45
N GLN A 153 -6.05 -2.10 -15.11
CA GLN A 153 -7.00 -1.23 -14.39
C GLN A 153 -6.94 -1.40 -12.87
N LEU A 154 -5.98 -2.17 -12.35
CA LEU A 154 -5.78 -2.30 -10.90
C LEU A 154 -5.67 -0.92 -10.25
N SER A 155 -6.30 -0.74 -9.10
CA SER A 155 -6.26 0.50 -8.32
C SER A 155 -5.94 0.25 -6.85
N GLY A 156 -5.75 1.33 -6.08
CA GLY A 156 -5.50 1.28 -4.64
C GLY A 156 -4.03 1.17 -4.23
N TYR A 157 -3.10 0.95 -5.16
CA TYR A 157 -1.67 0.98 -4.85
C TYR A 157 -1.13 2.39 -4.61
N ALA A 158 -0.02 2.49 -3.88
CA ALA A 158 0.71 3.74 -3.66
C ALA A 158 1.61 4.08 -4.85
N THR A 159 1.74 5.35 -5.22
CA THR A 159 2.50 5.79 -6.41
C THR A 159 3.84 6.44 -6.09
N GLY A 160 4.09 6.79 -4.82
CA GLY A 160 5.32 7.49 -4.46
C GLY A 160 5.53 7.62 -2.96
N THR A 161 6.47 8.50 -2.59
CA THR A 161 6.73 8.87 -1.19
C THR A 161 5.57 9.68 -0.66
N SER A 162 4.96 9.23 0.43
CA SER A 162 3.76 9.87 0.98
C SER A 162 3.42 9.38 2.38
N LEU A 163 2.70 10.20 3.14
CA LEU A 163 1.97 9.79 4.34
C LEU A 163 0.66 9.08 3.95
N TYR A 164 0.14 8.20 4.82
CA TYR A 164 -1.07 7.41 4.53
C TYR A 164 -2.33 8.25 4.25
N ILE A 165 -2.37 9.49 4.72
CA ILE A 165 -3.48 10.43 4.49
C ILE A 165 -3.49 11.01 3.08
N GLU A 166 -2.36 10.99 2.38
CA GLU A 166 -2.22 11.61 1.07
C GLU A 166 -2.75 10.73 -0.05
N LYS A 167 -3.13 11.36 -1.17
CA LYS A 167 -3.65 10.65 -2.34
C LYS A 167 -2.63 9.66 -2.92
N ALA A 168 -1.34 10.00 -2.90
CA ALA A 168 -0.27 9.16 -3.43
C ALA A 168 -0.07 7.85 -2.63
N ALA A 169 -0.62 7.74 -1.42
CA ALA A 169 -0.58 6.51 -0.64
C ALA A 169 -1.64 5.48 -1.09
N GLY A 170 -2.64 5.89 -1.88
CA GLY A 170 -3.72 5.00 -2.30
C GLY A 170 -4.47 4.40 -1.10
N LEU A 171 -4.54 3.08 -1.05
CA LEU A 171 -5.11 2.28 0.05
C LEU A 171 -4.02 1.66 0.95
N ASN A 172 -2.80 2.22 0.95
CA ASN A 172 -1.73 1.85 1.87
C ASN A 172 -1.85 2.65 3.18
N PHE A 173 -2.59 2.09 4.14
CA PHE A 173 -2.75 2.59 5.51
C PHE A 173 -1.76 1.92 6.45
N ALA A 174 -0.48 2.08 6.15
CA ALA A 174 0.59 1.70 7.06
C ALA A 174 1.13 2.90 7.80
N GLU A 175 1.52 2.77 9.06
CA GLU A 175 2.11 3.86 9.82
C GLU A 175 3.35 3.38 10.56
N PRO A 176 4.50 4.05 10.42
CA PRO A 176 5.67 3.72 11.22
C PRO A 176 5.35 3.70 12.71
N ALA A 177 5.81 2.67 13.41
CA ALA A 177 5.54 2.42 14.84
C ALA A 177 4.06 2.15 15.19
N ALA A 178 3.20 1.84 14.22
CA ALA A 178 1.86 1.32 14.51
C ALA A 178 1.92 -0.07 15.14
N PHE A 179 1.04 -0.29 16.10
CA PHE A 179 0.83 -1.57 16.77
C PHE A 179 -0.46 -2.24 16.29
N SER A 180 -0.64 -3.50 16.69
CA SER A 180 -1.87 -4.26 16.41
C SER A 180 -3.16 -3.54 16.88
N SER A 181 -3.08 -2.73 17.95
CA SER A 181 -4.19 -1.91 18.45
C SER A 181 -4.67 -0.84 17.45
N ASP A 182 -3.82 -0.39 16.52
CA ASP A 182 -4.15 0.64 15.54
C ASP A 182 -4.86 0.06 14.31
N MET A 183 -4.74 -1.25 14.07
CA MET A 183 -5.23 -1.92 12.86
C MET A 183 -6.73 -1.73 12.65
N PHE A 184 -7.53 -1.72 13.73
CA PHE A 184 -8.97 -1.50 13.61
C PHE A 184 -9.29 -0.12 13.04
N THR A 185 -8.58 0.92 13.49
CA THR A 185 -8.70 2.29 12.97
C THR A 185 -8.30 2.34 11.49
N PHE A 186 -7.20 1.68 11.11
CA PHE A 186 -6.76 1.64 9.71
C PHE A 186 -7.74 0.90 8.80
N ILE A 187 -8.38 -0.16 9.28
CA ILE A 187 -9.45 -0.86 8.54
C ILE A 187 -10.64 0.07 8.30
N GLN A 188 -11.06 0.83 9.32
CA GLN A 188 -12.16 1.78 9.17
C GLN A 188 -11.85 2.86 8.13
N LEU A 189 -10.66 3.45 8.19
CA LEU A 189 -10.21 4.45 7.23
C LEU A 189 -10.10 3.88 5.81
N LEU A 190 -9.60 2.65 5.67
CA LEU A 190 -9.52 1.95 4.40
C LEU A 190 -10.91 1.72 3.80
N VAL A 191 -11.86 1.19 4.58
CA VAL A 191 -13.24 0.97 4.11
C VAL A 191 -13.90 2.29 3.73
N GLN A 192 -13.74 3.34 4.55
CA GLN A 192 -14.24 4.68 4.23
C GLN A 192 -13.66 5.21 2.91
N ARG A 193 -12.36 5.08 2.69
CA ARG A 193 -11.71 5.53 1.45
C ARG A 193 -12.23 4.78 0.23
N ILE A 194 -12.43 3.47 0.32
CA ILE A 194 -13.02 2.67 -0.77
C ILE A 194 -14.47 3.09 -1.03
N MET A 195 -15.28 3.25 0.02
CA MET A 195 -16.69 3.62 -0.13
C MET A 195 -16.88 5.03 -0.70
N ASN A 196 -15.93 5.93 -0.45
CA ASN A 196 -15.94 7.30 -0.97
C ASN A 196 -15.31 7.42 -2.37
N ASP A 197 -14.70 6.36 -2.90
CA ASP A 197 -14.12 6.36 -4.24
C ASP A 197 -15.22 6.09 -5.28
N PRO A 198 -15.58 7.06 -6.14
CA PRO A 198 -16.64 6.89 -7.13
C PRO A 198 -16.25 5.94 -8.27
N THR A 199 -14.97 5.58 -8.39
CA THR A 199 -14.48 4.67 -9.43
C THR A 199 -14.62 3.20 -9.06
N VAL A 200 -15.05 2.91 -7.83
CA VAL A 200 -15.09 1.56 -7.24
C VAL A 200 -16.52 1.12 -6.99
N ASP A 201 -16.92 -0.02 -7.55
CA ASP A 201 -18.12 -0.72 -7.11
C ASP A 201 -17.78 -1.54 -5.86
N PHE A 202 -18.10 -0.98 -4.69
CA PHE A 202 -17.84 -1.60 -3.40
C PHE A 202 -18.36 -3.05 -3.31
N ARG A 203 -19.46 -3.39 -3.99
CA ARG A 203 -20.07 -4.72 -3.93
C ARG A 203 -19.62 -5.69 -5.01
N LYS A 204 -19.18 -5.20 -6.17
CA LYS A 204 -18.80 -6.06 -7.30
C LYS A 204 -17.31 -6.27 -7.43
N ASP A 205 -16.53 -5.22 -7.20
CA ASP A 205 -15.09 -5.26 -7.47
C ASP A 205 -14.38 -6.18 -6.49
N TRP A 206 -13.40 -6.95 -6.95
CA TRP A 206 -12.61 -7.80 -6.07
C TRP A 206 -11.49 -7.01 -5.41
N LYS A 207 -11.39 -7.14 -4.08
CA LYS A 207 -10.41 -6.44 -3.27
C LYS A 207 -9.44 -7.44 -2.64
N LEU A 208 -8.15 -7.26 -2.88
CA LEU A 208 -7.08 -7.95 -2.18
C LEU A 208 -6.59 -7.07 -1.04
N LEU A 209 -6.86 -7.49 0.20
CA LEU A 209 -6.40 -6.79 1.39
C LEU A 209 -5.29 -7.56 2.08
N GLN A 210 -4.19 -6.86 2.36
CA GLN A 210 -3.05 -7.39 3.09
C GLN A 210 -2.92 -6.67 4.44
N THR A 211 -2.55 -7.43 5.47
CA THR A 211 -2.43 -6.92 6.83
C THR A 211 -1.10 -7.34 7.41
N TYR A 212 -0.32 -6.39 7.91
CA TYR A 212 0.94 -6.63 8.60
C TYR A 212 0.84 -5.98 9.98
N GLY A 213 1.11 -6.73 11.04
CA GLY A 213 1.02 -6.21 12.40
C GLY A 213 2.19 -6.72 13.22
N THR A 214 2.73 -5.83 14.05
CA THR A 214 3.63 -6.19 15.14
C THR A 214 2.80 -6.49 16.40
N HIS A 215 3.27 -7.46 17.18
CA HIS A 215 2.62 -7.90 18.42
C HIS A 215 2.65 -6.81 19.49
#